data_AF-A0A504YLB5-F1
#
_entry.id   AF-A0A504YLB5-F1
#
_cell.length_a   1.000
_cell.length_b   1.000
_cell.length_c   1.000
_cell.angle_alpha   90.00
_cell.angle_beta   90.00
_cell.angle_gamma   90.00
#
_symmetry.space_group_name_H-M   'P 1'
#
loop_
_entity.id
_entity.type
_entity.pdbx_description
1 polymer ?
#
loop_
_entity_poly.entity_id
_entity_poly.type
_entity_poly.pdbx_seq_one_letter_code
_entity_poly.pdbx_strand_id
1 'polypeptide(L)'
;MFWTVVLSAILHCSWTHGHKLEGLLITPKDAPADWFVHTRIHVDGSQYVGFVQPDGYFEVSGVPSGSYVVEPVHPSYVFQTARVDINSKGRIRARRVNAPQPNAVKELPYPLRLSSGGNAVYFKPREQLRTLDVLFSPSVLYVLGPLIVVMALTRLINTNDPEMQKELQQMSRQQKLPDFGEMLSSLSMFGGSKKPATSHTRRRLTDDARSSSSTHDAGSGSRSDTSTSPLGRKLTKRKNQ
;
A
#
# COMPACT_ATOMS: atom_id res chain seq x y z
N MET A 1 29.44 16.18 45.57
CA MET A 1 29.06 15.89 44.17
C MET A 1 27.63 15.35 44.00
N PHE A 2 26.98 14.81 45.03
CA PHE A 2 25.58 14.36 44.91
C PHE A 2 24.53 15.50 44.93
N TRP A 3 24.86 16.67 45.50
CA TRP A 3 23.90 17.77 45.61
C TRP A 3 23.63 18.50 44.29
N THR A 4 24.61 18.56 43.38
CA THR A 4 24.47 19.21 42.07
C THR A 4 23.52 18.46 41.13
N VAL A 5 23.43 17.13 41.27
CA VAL A 5 22.50 16.30 40.47
C VAL A 5 21.06 16.45 40.97
N VAL A 6 20.85 16.55 42.29
CA VAL A 6 19.51 16.76 42.88
C VAL A 6 18.98 18.17 42.60
N LEU A 7 19.84 19.20 42.64
CA LEU A 7 19.43 20.57 42.29
C LEU A 7 19.12 20.73 40.78
N SER A 8 19.83 20.01 39.91
CA SER A 8 19.55 19.99 38.47
C SER A 8 18.20 19.33 38.14
N ALA A 9 17.76 18.34 38.92
CA ALA A 9 16.48 17.66 38.72
C ALA A 9 15.27 18.55 39.11
N ILE A 10 15.45 19.44 40.09
CA ILE A 10 14.40 20.37 40.55
C ILE A 10 14.27 21.57 39.60
N LEU A 11 15.33 21.95 38.88
CA LEU A 11 15.33 23.06 37.91
C LEU A 11 14.66 22.75 36.56
N HIS A 12 14.30 21.49 36.30
CA HIS A 12 13.50 21.12 35.12
C HIS A 12 12.00 20.95 35.42
N CYS A 13 11.51 21.37 36.60
CA CYS A 13 10.09 21.58 36.83
C CYS A 13 9.64 22.86 36.11
N SER A 14 9.66 22.82 34.78
CA SER A 14 9.06 23.87 33.96
C SER A 14 7.58 23.88 34.29
N TRP A 15 7.11 24.97 34.88
CA TRP A 15 5.69 25.18 35.15
C TRP A 15 4.97 25.31 33.80
N THR A 16 4.56 24.17 33.23
CA THR A 16 3.84 24.14 31.97
C THR A 16 2.39 24.51 32.24
N HIS A 17 1.96 25.66 31.73
CA HIS A 17 0.55 26.02 31.75
C HIS A 17 -0.20 25.02 30.85
N GLY A 18 -1.07 24.22 31.47
CA GLY A 18 -1.97 23.32 30.76
C GLY A 18 -3.11 24.10 30.11
N HIS A 19 -3.32 23.89 28.82
CA HIS A 19 -4.47 24.38 28.07
C HIS A 19 -5.57 23.32 27.99
N LYS A 20 -6.77 23.77 27.66
CA LYS A 20 -7.96 22.94 27.48
C LYS A 20 -8.23 22.74 25.99
N LEU A 21 -8.45 21.49 25.59
CA LEU A 21 -8.89 21.13 24.25
C LEU A 21 -10.35 20.70 24.30
N GLU A 22 -11.17 21.31 23.46
CA GLU A 22 -12.60 21.10 23.44
C GLU A 22 -13.08 20.71 22.06
N GLY A 23 -14.15 19.91 22.03
CA GLY A 23 -14.80 19.55 20.79
C GLY A 23 -16.09 18.79 20.98
N LEU A 24 -16.70 18.47 19.84
CA LEU A 24 -17.94 17.74 19.70
C LEU A 24 -17.72 16.60 18.71
N LEU A 25 -18.01 15.38 19.14
CA LEU A 25 -18.17 14.22 18.28
C LEU A 25 -19.60 14.19 17.76
N ILE A 26 -19.74 14.06 16.45
CA ILE A 26 -21.05 13.86 15.82
C ILE A 26 -21.42 12.38 15.97
N THR A 27 -22.61 12.14 16.51
CA THR A 27 -23.17 10.80 16.72
C THR A 27 -23.17 10.00 15.40
N PRO A 28 -22.64 8.76 15.40
CA PRO A 28 -22.73 7.86 14.25
C PRO A 28 -24.19 7.52 13.92
N LYS A 29 -24.49 7.28 12.62
CA LYS A 29 -25.86 7.12 12.12
C LYS A 29 -26.64 5.94 12.73
N ASP A 30 -25.95 4.92 13.21
CA ASP A 30 -26.53 3.69 13.79
C ASP A 30 -25.99 3.42 15.21
N ALA A 31 -25.64 4.48 15.95
CA ALA A 31 -25.09 4.36 17.29
C ALA A 31 -26.18 4.14 18.36
N PRO A 32 -25.98 3.20 19.30
CA PRO A 32 -26.82 3.10 20.49
C PRO A 32 -26.58 4.30 21.41
N ALA A 33 -27.53 4.62 22.30
CA ALA A 33 -27.45 5.82 23.14
C ALA A 33 -26.20 5.88 24.04
N ASP A 34 -25.62 4.73 24.39
CA ASP A 34 -24.46 4.55 25.29
C ASP A 34 -23.11 4.53 24.54
N TRP A 35 -23.07 4.82 23.24
CA TRP A 35 -21.84 4.81 22.43
C TRP A 35 -20.68 5.63 23.03
N PHE A 36 -21.01 6.73 23.72
CA PHE A 36 -20.03 7.62 24.35
C PHE A 36 -19.24 6.94 25.47
N VAL A 37 -19.83 5.94 26.16
CA VAL A 37 -19.20 5.23 27.29
C VAL A 37 -17.93 4.50 26.86
N HIS A 38 -17.96 3.91 25.67
CA HIS A 38 -16.87 3.16 25.07
C HIS A 38 -15.93 4.03 24.24
N THR A 39 -16.22 5.34 24.15
CA THR A 39 -15.39 6.29 23.41
C THR A 39 -14.35 6.92 24.35
N ARG A 40 -13.11 6.99 23.90
CA ARG A 40 -12.02 7.70 24.58
C ARG A 40 -11.38 8.67 23.59
N ILE A 41 -11.00 9.85 24.07
CA ILE A 41 -10.26 10.82 23.27
C ILE A 41 -8.79 10.68 23.62
N HIS A 42 -8.00 10.18 22.69
CA HIS A 42 -6.56 10.11 22.85
C HIS A 42 -5.92 11.36 22.24
N VAL A 43 -5.01 11.97 22.98
CA VAL A 43 -4.16 13.06 22.49
C VAL A 43 -2.72 12.57 22.54
N ASP A 44 -2.03 12.68 21.40
CA ASP A 44 -0.64 12.25 21.22
C ASP A 44 -0.38 10.78 21.61
N GLY A 45 -1.20 9.89 21.05
CA GLY A 45 -1.04 8.45 21.30
C GLY A 45 -1.31 8.05 22.76
N SER A 46 -2.33 8.64 23.39
CA SER A 46 -2.80 8.40 24.77
C SER A 46 -1.99 9.03 25.92
N GLN A 47 -1.08 9.97 25.63
CA GLN A 47 -0.43 10.76 26.69
C GLN A 47 -1.43 11.57 27.51
N TYR A 48 -2.44 12.14 26.83
CA TYR A 48 -3.59 12.76 27.49
C TYR A 48 -4.85 12.05 27.03
N VAL A 49 -5.73 11.77 27.99
CA VAL A 49 -6.97 11.05 27.75
C VAL A 49 -8.15 11.89 28.18
N GLY A 50 -9.11 12.06 27.27
CA GLY A 50 -10.40 12.69 27.52
C GLY A 50 -11.54 11.70 27.45
N PHE A 51 -12.64 12.09 28.07
CA PHE A 51 -13.90 11.35 28.04
C PHE A 51 -14.96 12.15 27.27
N VAL A 52 -15.88 11.43 26.66
CA VAL A 52 -16.97 12.01 25.88
C VAL A 52 -18.24 12.00 26.72
N GLN A 53 -18.96 13.11 26.73
CA GLN A 53 -20.26 13.27 27.36
C GLN A 53 -21.37 12.64 26.49
N PRO A 54 -22.58 12.40 27.03
CA PRO A 54 -23.71 11.88 26.26
C PRO A 54 -24.06 12.71 25.02
N ASP A 55 -23.86 14.03 25.10
CA ASP A 55 -24.13 14.98 24.02
C ASP A 55 -23.04 14.95 22.92
N GLY A 56 -22.01 14.12 23.07
CA GLY A 56 -20.85 14.04 22.17
C GLY A 56 -19.77 15.09 22.47
N TYR A 57 -19.98 15.98 23.43
CA TYR A 57 -18.98 16.97 23.84
C TYR A 57 -17.83 16.31 24.60
N PHE A 58 -16.61 16.78 24.38
CA PHE A 58 -15.43 16.32 25.11
C PHE A 58 -14.51 17.49 25.46
N GLU A 59 -13.83 17.33 26.59
CA GLU A 59 -12.81 18.26 27.06
C GLU A 59 -11.58 17.47 27.52
N VAL A 60 -10.39 17.88 27.09
CA VAL A 60 -9.10 17.37 27.55
C VAL A 60 -8.34 18.52 28.18
N SER A 61 -8.14 18.46 29.50
CA SER A 61 -7.41 19.47 30.27
C SER A 61 -5.95 19.07 30.46
N GLY A 62 -5.09 20.06 30.73
CA GLY A 62 -3.69 19.82 31.10
C GLY A 62 -2.76 19.61 29.91
N VAL A 63 -3.16 19.98 28.69
CA VAL A 63 -2.35 19.81 27.49
C VAL A 63 -1.41 21.02 27.35
N PRO A 64 -0.07 20.86 27.38
CA PRO A 64 0.85 21.98 27.24
C PRO A 64 0.81 22.58 25.83
N SER A 65 1.49 23.71 25.62
CA SER A 65 1.61 24.28 24.27
C SER A 65 2.47 23.37 23.37
N GLY A 66 1.96 23.05 22.19
CA GLY A 66 2.61 22.11 21.28
C GLY A 66 1.71 21.72 20.11
N SER A 67 2.18 20.80 19.28
CA SER A 67 1.41 20.20 18.19
C SER A 67 1.02 18.79 18.57
N TYR A 68 -0.27 18.50 18.59
CA TYR A 68 -0.81 17.21 19.00
C TYR A 68 -1.74 16.63 17.96
N VAL A 69 -1.91 15.32 17.98
CA VAL A 69 -2.94 14.62 17.20
C VAL A 69 -4.02 14.17 18.17
N VAL A 70 -5.26 14.58 17.90
CA VAL A 70 -6.46 14.22 18.64
C VAL A 70 -7.17 13.11 17.88
N GLU A 71 -7.33 11.97 18.53
CA GLU A 71 -7.86 10.74 17.96
C GLU A 71 -8.97 10.21 18.86
N PRO A 72 -10.23 10.29 18.42
CA PRO A 72 -11.31 9.60 19.11
C PRO A 72 -11.25 8.11 18.79
N VAL A 73 -11.15 7.30 19.84
CA VAL A 73 -11.06 5.84 19.76
C VAL A 73 -12.36 5.23 20.25
N HIS A 74 -12.95 4.36 19.42
CA HIS A 74 -14.13 3.58 19.75
C HIS A 74 -14.00 2.17 19.12
N PRO A 75 -14.45 1.10 19.80
CA PRO A 75 -14.30 -0.26 19.30
C PRO A 75 -15.16 -0.62 18.09
N SER A 76 -16.25 0.10 17.80
CA SER A 76 -17.16 -0.23 16.68
C SER A 76 -17.23 0.84 15.60
N TYR A 77 -16.71 2.05 15.85
CA TYR A 77 -16.86 3.22 14.98
C TYR A 77 -15.51 3.86 14.77
N VAL A 78 -15.23 4.26 13.53
CA VAL A 78 -14.02 4.99 13.18
C VAL A 78 -14.36 6.47 13.15
N PHE A 79 -13.60 7.30 13.86
CA PHE A 79 -13.78 8.75 13.86
C PHE A 79 -12.68 9.45 13.05
N GLN A 80 -12.97 10.67 12.62
CA GLN A 80 -11.96 11.53 12.02
C GLN A 80 -10.93 11.97 13.06
N THR A 81 -9.66 11.94 12.67
CA THR A 81 -8.54 12.45 13.47
C THR A 81 -8.23 13.89 13.07
N ALA A 82 -7.84 14.71 14.05
CA ALA A 82 -7.49 16.10 13.84
C ALA A 82 -6.13 16.42 14.47
N ARG A 83 -5.31 17.18 13.76
CA ARG A 83 -4.09 17.77 14.30
C ARG A 83 -4.41 19.12 14.89
N VAL A 84 -3.98 19.35 16.13
CA VAL A 84 -4.22 20.58 16.87
C VAL A 84 -2.88 21.20 17.25
N ASP A 85 -2.68 22.44 16.86
CA ASP A 85 -1.52 23.24 17.23
C ASP A 85 -1.93 24.29 18.27
N ILE A 86 -1.31 24.23 19.44
CA ILE A 86 -1.53 25.10 20.58
C ILE A 86 -0.34 26.03 20.72
N ASN A 87 -0.56 27.33 20.60
CA ASN A 87 0.48 28.33 20.86
C ASN A 87 0.70 28.52 22.37
N SER A 88 1.85 29.03 22.80
CA SER A 88 2.14 29.37 24.21
C SER A 88 1.15 30.37 24.81
N LYS A 89 0.47 31.16 23.96
CA LYS A 89 -0.61 32.08 24.34
C LYS A 89 -2.00 31.42 24.45
N GLY A 90 -2.10 30.12 24.24
CA GLY A 90 -3.38 29.38 24.24
C GLY A 90 -4.23 29.56 22.97
N ARG A 91 -3.67 30.12 21.88
CA ARG A 91 -4.37 30.14 20.58
C ARG A 91 -4.31 28.75 19.95
N ILE A 92 -5.48 28.20 19.64
CA ILE A 92 -5.62 26.85 19.10
C ILE A 92 -5.94 26.91 17.61
N ARG A 93 -5.24 26.09 16.82
CA ARG A 93 -5.51 25.89 15.38
C ARG A 93 -5.69 24.40 15.11
N ALA A 94 -6.77 24.03 14.44
CA ALA A 94 -7.06 22.64 14.10
C ALA A 94 -6.97 22.41 12.59
N ARG A 95 -6.45 21.25 12.19
CA ARG A 95 -6.25 20.84 10.80
C ARG A 95 -6.52 19.36 10.65
N ARG A 96 -6.94 18.92 9.46
CA ARG A 96 -7.18 17.50 9.19
C ARG A 96 -5.84 16.77 9.07
N VAL A 97 -5.74 15.58 9.63
CA VAL A 97 -4.55 14.73 9.47
C VAL A 97 -4.59 14.10 8.07
N ASN A 98 -3.76 14.60 7.16
CA ASN A 98 -3.58 14.03 5.83
C ASN A 98 -2.17 13.42 5.72
N ALA A 99 -2.03 12.13 5.99
CA ALA A 99 -0.76 11.42 5.87
C ALA A 99 -0.13 11.44 4.45
N PRO A 100 -0.88 11.25 3.34
CA PRO A 100 -0.27 11.19 2.01
C PRO A 100 0.15 12.55 1.44
N GLN A 101 -0.42 13.66 1.95
CA GLN A 101 -0.10 15.01 1.49
C GLN A 101 -0.01 15.96 2.70
N PRO A 102 1.15 16.02 3.38
CA PRO A 102 1.30 16.82 4.60
C PRO A 102 1.18 18.34 4.34
N ASN A 103 1.45 18.80 3.12
CA ASN A 103 1.34 20.21 2.73
C ASN A 103 -0.11 20.63 2.40
N ALA A 104 -1.01 19.67 2.14
CA ALA A 104 -2.41 19.95 1.85
C ALA A 104 -3.15 20.22 3.17
N VAL A 105 -3.14 21.49 3.58
CA VAL A 105 -3.77 21.95 4.82
C VAL A 105 -5.27 22.13 4.59
N LYS A 106 -6.07 21.31 5.27
CA LYS A 106 -7.50 21.54 5.44
C LYS A 106 -7.73 21.98 6.88
N GLU A 107 -7.99 23.27 7.08
CA GLU A 107 -8.30 23.83 8.39
C GLU A 107 -9.63 23.27 8.90
N LEU A 108 -9.68 22.95 10.19
CA LEU A 108 -10.92 22.64 10.90
C LEU A 108 -11.28 23.80 11.83
N PRO A 109 -12.58 24.08 11.99
CA PRO A 109 -13.03 25.03 12.99
C PRO A 109 -12.71 24.52 14.39
N TYR A 110 -12.55 25.45 15.32
CA TYR A 110 -12.47 25.20 16.76
C TYR A 110 -13.69 25.81 17.45
N PRO A 111 -14.35 25.14 18.43
CA PRO A 111 -14.09 23.80 18.96
C PRO A 111 -14.16 22.69 17.92
N LEU A 112 -13.44 21.58 18.14
CA LEU A 112 -13.31 20.51 17.16
C LEU A 112 -14.67 19.91 16.82
N ARG A 113 -14.95 19.65 15.54
CA ARG A 113 -16.14 18.91 15.11
C ARG A 113 -15.71 17.68 14.34
N LEU A 114 -15.74 16.53 14.99
CA LEU A 114 -15.25 15.27 14.44
C LEU A 114 -16.45 14.38 14.11
N SER A 115 -16.57 13.97 12.84
CA SER A 115 -17.61 13.03 12.43
C SER A 115 -17.09 11.60 12.39
N SER A 116 -18.01 10.63 12.53
CA SER A 116 -17.71 9.22 12.29
C SER A 116 -17.46 8.97 10.79
N GLY A 117 -16.35 8.32 10.45
CA GLY A 117 -16.05 7.81 9.11
C GLY A 117 -16.80 6.52 8.74
N GLY A 118 -17.48 5.88 9.71
CA GLY A 118 -18.29 4.68 9.51
C GLY A 118 -18.02 3.62 10.57
N ASN A 119 -18.52 2.41 10.34
CA ASN A 119 -18.29 1.27 11.22
C ASN A 119 -16.88 0.71 11.02
N ALA A 120 -16.25 0.31 12.11
CA ALA A 120 -14.93 -0.31 12.08
C ALA A 120 -15.04 -1.76 11.58
N VAL A 121 -14.41 -2.05 10.43
CA VAL A 121 -14.37 -3.39 9.84
C VAL A 121 -13.04 -4.04 10.20
N TYR A 122 -13.03 -4.85 11.27
CA TYR A 122 -11.84 -5.60 11.70
C TYR A 122 -11.63 -6.88 10.90
N PHE A 123 -12.73 -7.49 10.46
CA PHE A 123 -12.70 -8.75 9.75
C PHE A 123 -12.82 -8.51 8.25
N LYS A 124 -11.80 -8.94 7.51
CA LYS A 124 -11.92 -9.06 6.06
C LYS A 124 -12.64 -10.38 5.74
N PRO A 125 -13.65 -10.37 4.86
CA PRO A 125 -14.24 -11.62 4.38
C PRO A 125 -13.16 -12.45 3.69
N ARG A 126 -13.25 -13.79 3.79
CA ARG A 126 -12.35 -14.68 3.06
C ARG A 126 -12.57 -14.48 1.56
N GLU A 127 -11.49 -14.51 0.80
CA GLU A 127 -11.57 -14.57 -0.66
C GLU A 127 -12.32 -15.84 -1.03
N GLN A 128 -13.57 -15.65 -1.48
CA GLN A 128 -14.37 -16.75 -2.00
C GLN A 128 -13.96 -16.94 -3.45
N LEU A 129 -13.67 -18.18 -3.84
CA LEU A 129 -13.57 -18.54 -5.25
C LEU A 129 -14.96 -18.33 -5.85
N ARG A 130 -15.19 -17.13 -6.37
CA ARG A 130 -16.43 -16.79 -7.03
C ARG A 130 -16.42 -17.61 -8.31
N THR A 131 -17.35 -18.55 -8.48
CA THR A 131 -17.35 -19.49 -9.61
C THR A 131 -17.25 -18.78 -10.96
N LEU A 132 -17.85 -17.58 -11.07
CA LEU A 132 -17.73 -16.72 -12.25
C LEU A 132 -16.37 -16.06 -12.41
N ASP A 133 -15.65 -15.76 -11.32
CA ASP A 133 -14.29 -15.20 -11.36
C ASP A 133 -13.27 -16.25 -11.83
N VAL A 134 -13.52 -17.53 -11.54
CA VAL A 134 -12.76 -18.64 -12.14
C VAL A 134 -13.05 -18.75 -13.64
N LEU A 135 -14.31 -18.63 -14.06
CA LEU A 135 -14.69 -18.66 -15.48
C LEU A 135 -14.10 -17.49 -16.27
N PHE A 136 -14.11 -16.28 -15.69
CA PHE A 136 -13.52 -15.07 -16.27
C PHE A 136 -12.04 -14.89 -15.94
N SER A 137 -11.40 -15.91 -15.37
CA SER A 137 -9.97 -15.88 -15.16
C SER A 137 -9.26 -15.92 -16.52
N PRO A 138 -8.18 -15.14 -16.72
CA PRO A 138 -7.46 -15.10 -18.00
C PRO A 138 -7.06 -16.50 -18.48
N SER A 139 -6.60 -17.35 -17.56
CA SER A 139 -6.17 -18.72 -17.87
C SER A 139 -7.31 -19.59 -18.40
N VAL A 140 -8.49 -19.56 -17.78
CA VAL A 140 -9.64 -20.36 -18.22
C VAL A 140 -10.20 -19.82 -19.54
N LEU A 141 -10.27 -18.49 -19.71
CA LEU A 141 -10.72 -17.89 -20.96
C LEU A 141 -9.83 -18.23 -22.16
N TYR A 142 -8.50 -18.26 -21.98
CA TYR A 142 -7.58 -18.65 -23.05
C TYR A 142 -7.68 -20.12 -23.44
N VAL A 143 -8.14 -21.00 -22.54
CA VAL A 143 -8.34 -22.42 -22.84
C VAL A 143 -9.74 -22.66 -23.43
N LEU A 144 -10.77 -22.08 -22.81
CA LEU A 144 -12.16 -22.29 -23.19
C LEU A 144 -12.54 -21.54 -24.47
N GLY A 145 -12.01 -20.33 -24.68
CA GLY A 145 -12.24 -19.49 -25.85
C GLY A 145 -11.96 -20.19 -27.19
N PRO A 146 -10.71 -20.65 -27.45
CA PRO A 146 -10.39 -21.35 -28.69
C PRO A 146 -11.13 -22.69 -28.82
N LEU A 147 -11.42 -23.39 -27.72
CA LEU A 147 -12.19 -24.64 -27.76
C LEU A 147 -13.62 -24.42 -28.27
N ILE A 148 -14.29 -23.36 -27.82
CA ILE A 148 -15.62 -22.98 -28.30
C ILE A 148 -15.57 -22.60 -29.79
N VAL A 149 -14.55 -21.86 -30.22
CA VAL A 149 -14.37 -21.48 -31.64
C VAL A 149 -14.19 -22.72 -32.51
N VAL A 150 -13.34 -23.66 -32.11
CA VAL A 150 -13.14 -24.93 -32.83
C VAL A 150 -14.43 -25.77 -32.85
N MET A 151 -15.19 -25.84 -31.74
CA MET A 151 -16.49 -26.52 -31.74
C MET A 151 -17.48 -25.85 -32.69
N ALA A 152 -17.57 -24.52 -32.70
CA ALA A 152 -18.44 -23.80 -33.61
C ALA A 152 -18.03 -24.02 -35.08
N LEU A 153 -16.73 -24.00 -35.37
CA LEU A 153 -16.17 -24.34 -36.69
C LEU A 153 -16.56 -25.76 -37.11
N THR A 154 -16.31 -26.77 -36.27
CA THR A 154 -16.69 -28.17 -36.59
C THR A 154 -18.20 -28.37 -36.75
N ARG A 155 -19.03 -27.53 -36.13
CA ARG A 155 -20.49 -27.55 -36.28
C ARG A 155 -20.98 -26.81 -37.53
N LEU A 156 -20.30 -25.72 -37.92
CA LEU A 156 -20.63 -24.93 -39.10
C LEU A 156 -20.11 -25.60 -40.39
N ILE A 157 -18.94 -26.23 -40.32
CA ILE A 157 -18.36 -27.05 -41.37
C ILE A 157 -19.01 -28.44 -41.26
N ASN A 158 -20.24 -28.55 -41.77
CA ASN A 158 -21.08 -29.75 -41.67
C ASN A 158 -20.30 -31.05 -41.96
N THR A 159 -20.13 -31.89 -40.94
CA THR A 159 -19.41 -33.17 -40.98
C THR A 159 -19.98 -34.26 -41.91
N ASN A 160 -20.93 -33.93 -42.81
CA ASN A 160 -21.63 -34.91 -43.64
C ASN A 160 -21.56 -34.67 -45.16
N ASP A 161 -20.89 -33.62 -45.66
CA ASP A 161 -20.79 -33.36 -47.11
C ASP A 161 -19.45 -33.80 -47.72
N PRO A 162 -19.42 -34.76 -48.69
CA PRO A 162 -18.19 -35.28 -49.31
C PRO A 162 -17.50 -34.29 -50.27
N GLU A 163 -18.15 -33.19 -50.65
CA GLU A 163 -17.54 -32.15 -51.50
C GLU A 163 -16.61 -31.21 -50.72
N MET A 164 -16.99 -30.81 -49.51
CA MET A 164 -16.14 -29.96 -48.66
C MET A 164 -14.85 -30.67 -48.23
N GLN A 165 -14.88 -31.99 -48.07
CA GLN A 165 -13.66 -32.78 -47.80
C GLN A 165 -12.71 -32.84 -48.99
N LYS A 166 -13.24 -32.85 -50.23
CA LYS A 166 -12.42 -32.80 -51.46
C LYS A 166 -11.79 -31.43 -51.65
N GLU A 167 -12.53 -30.36 -51.37
CA GLU A 167 -11.98 -29.00 -51.39
C GLU A 167 -10.94 -28.77 -50.27
N LEU A 168 -11.17 -29.29 -49.07
CA LEU A 168 -10.17 -29.30 -47.98
C LEU A 168 -8.94 -30.15 -48.31
N GLN A 169 -9.09 -31.30 -48.96
CA GLN A 169 -7.97 -32.12 -49.43
C GLN A 169 -7.19 -31.44 -50.56
N GLN A 170 -7.87 -30.71 -51.44
CA GLN A 170 -7.20 -29.91 -52.48
C GLN A 170 -6.46 -28.71 -51.86
N MET A 171 -7.05 -28.03 -50.87
CA MET A 171 -6.40 -26.92 -50.16
C MET A 171 -5.25 -27.38 -49.25
N SER A 172 -5.34 -28.57 -48.64
CA SER A 172 -4.26 -29.13 -47.80
C SER A 172 -3.06 -29.60 -48.63
N ARG A 173 -3.32 -30.19 -49.80
CA ARG A 173 -2.27 -30.54 -50.78
C ARG A 173 -1.56 -29.32 -51.35
N GLN A 174 -2.21 -28.16 -51.29
CA GLN A 174 -1.69 -26.88 -51.74
C GLN A 174 -1.20 -26.00 -50.58
N GLN A 175 -0.67 -26.57 -49.48
CA GLN A 175 0.16 -25.91 -48.44
C GLN A 175 -0.28 -24.52 -47.92
N LYS A 176 -1.56 -24.14 -48.05
CA LYS A 176 -2.05 -22.81 -47.67
C LYS A 176 -2.70 -22.75 -46.28
N LEU A 177 -2.82 -23.88 -45.62
CA LEU A 177 -3.29 -23.97 -44.24
C LEU A 177 -2.10 -24.36 -43.35
N PRO A 178 -1.71 -23.52 -42.37
CA PRO A 178 -0.69 -23.89 -41.40
C PRO A 178 -1.16 -25.11 -40.62
N ASP A 179 -0.24 -26.06 -40.40
CA ASP A 179 -0.53 -27.31 -39.72
C ASP A 179 -1.07 -27.02 -38.30
N PHE A 180 -2.18 -27.65 -37.92
CA PHE A 180 -2.86 -27.35 -36.65
C PHE A 180 -1.93 -27.56 -35.44
N GLY A 181 -0.94 -28.44 -35.56
CA GLY A 181 0.12 -28.63 -34.57
C GLY A 181 1.05 -27.42 -34.40
N GLU A 182 1.39 -26.72 -35.49
CA GLU A 182 2.23 -25.51 -35.45
C GLU A 182 1.44 -24.28 -34.93
N MET A 183 0.14 -24.22 -35.21
CA MET A 183 -0.75 -23.18 -34.67
C MET A 183 -1.00 -23.36 -33.16
N LEU A 184 -1.21 -24.59 -32.70
CA LEU A 184 -1.34 -24.90 -31.26
C LEU A 184 -0.01 -24.72 -30.52
N SER A 185 1.12 -25.05 -31.15
CA SER A 185 2.45 -24.86 -30.59
C SER A 185 2.84 -23.37 -30.51
N SER A 186 2.45 -22.56 -31.51
CA SER A 186 2.65 -21.10 -31.48
C SER A 186 1.73 -20.38 -30.47
N LEU A 187 0.50 -20.86 -30.27
CA LEU A 187 -0.40 -20.37 -29.22
C LEU A 187 0.10 -20.76 -27.80
N SER A 188 0.64 -21.98 -27.65
CA SER A 188 1.32 -22.46 -26.44
C SER A 188 2.61 -21.67 -26.13
N MET A 189 3.30 -21.15 -27.14
CA MET A 189 4.50 -20.33 -26.97
C MET A 189 4.22 -18.85 -26.62
N PHE A 190 3.00 -18.35 -26.81
CA PHE A 190 2.65 -16.95 -26.52
C PHE A 190 2.24 -16.72 -25.05
N GLY A 191 2.04 -17.80 -24.26
CA GLY A 191 1.85 -17.77 -22.81
C GLY A 191 3.07 -18.34 -22.10
N GLY A 192 4.06 -17.49 -21.81
CA GLY A 192 5.45 -17.92 -21.61
C GLY A 192 5.76 -18.88 -20.44
N SER A 193 6.78 -19.72 -20.63
CA SER A 193 7.91 -19.89 -19.69
C SER A 193 9.00 -20.85 -20.21
N LYS A 194 10.22 -20.29 -20.35
CA LYS A 194 11.56 -20.83 -20.02
C LYS A 194 11.86 -22.32 -20.27
N LYS A 195 12.79 -22.59 -21.21
CA LYS A 195 13.51 -23.85 -21.39
C LYS A 195 14.33 -24.24 -20.14
N PRO A 196 14.38 -25.51 -19.72
CA PRO A 196 15.50 -26.04 -18.94
C PRO A 196 16.57 -26.60 -19.90
N ALA A 197 17.83 -26.25 -19.68
CA ALA A 197 18.97 -26.82 -20.38
C ALA A 197 19.64 -27.86 -19.47
N THR A 198 19.52 -29.14 -19.83
CA THR A 198 20.36 -30.23 -19.32
C THR A 198 21.09 -30.85 -20.52
N SER A 199 22.39 -30.62 -20.62
CA SER A 199 23.27 -31.22 -21.61
C SER A 199 24.00 -32.43 -21.01
N HIS A 200 23.96 -33.56 -21.71
CA HIS A 200 24.76 -34.74 -21.38
C HIS A 200 25.65 -35.11 -22.60
N THR A 201 26.97 -35.08 -22.34
CA THR A 201 27.96 -36.10 -22.74
C THR A 201 28.47 -36.16 -24.19
N ARG A 202 29.80 -35.95 -24.39
CA ARG A 202 30.76 -37.04 -24.75
C ARG A 202 32.27 -36.65 -24.71
N ARG A 203 33.01 -37.41 -23.88
CA ARG A 203 34.40 -37.96 -23.90
C ARG A 203 35.60 -37.24 -24.58
N ARG A 204 36.68 -37.12 -23.80
CA ARG A 204 38.07 -37.59 -24.10
C ARG A 204 38.89 -37.62 -22.79
N LEU A 205 39.19 -38.79 -22.20
CA LEU A 205 40.51 -39.46 -22.15
C LEU A 205 41.71 -38.49 -22.03
N THR A 206 42.34 -38.41 -20.85
CA THR A 206 43.67 -38.96 -20.49
C THR A 206 44.11 -38.43 -19.11
N ASP A 207 44.51 -39.37 -18.25
CA ASP A 207 45.70 -39.39 -17.38
C ASP A 207 46.12 -38.20 -16.48
N ASP A 208 46.46 -38.61 -15.25
CA ASP A 208 47.56 -38.15 -14.40
C ASP A 208 47.43 -36.98 -13.39
N ALA A 209 47.93 -37.32 -12.19
CA ALA A 209 48.60 -36.49 -11.17
C ALA A 209 47.76 -35.43 -10.42
N ARG A 210 47.49 -35.60 -9.12
CA ARG A 210 48.37 -35.38 -7.95
C ARG A 210 48.63 -33.88 -7.65
N SER A 211 48.48 -33.55 -6.37
CA SER A 211 48.98 -32.34 -5.67
C SER A 211 48.14 -31.08 -5.88
N SER A 212 48.04 -30.09 -4.98
CA SER A 212 48.29 -29.88 -3.56
C SER A 212 48.21 -28.35 -3.40
N SER A 213 47.70 -27.84 -2.27
CA SER A 213 48.06 -26.51 -1.69
C SER A 213 47.79 -25.27 -2.60
N SER A 214 47.65 -24.03 -2.17
CA SER A 214 47.69 -23.30 -0.92
C SER A 214 47.27 -21.86 -1.28
N THR A 215 46.77 -21.12 -0.28
CA THR A 215 46.93 -19.68 -0.04
C THR A 215 47.50 -18.80 -1.18
N HIS A 216 46.89 -17.63 -1.42
CA HIS A 216 47.54 -16.38 -1.05
C HIS A 216 46.60 -15.17 -1.10
N ASP A 217 46.77 -14.39 -0.04
CA ASP A 217 46.36 -13.03 0.26
C ASP A 217 47.10 -12.03 -0.65
N ALA A 218 46.47 -10.88 -0.95
CA ALA A 218 47.09 -9.55 -1.15
C ALA A 218 46.12 -8.59 -1.87
N GLY A 219 45.80 -7.49 -1.19
CA GLY A 219 44.98 -6.40 -1.73
C GLY A 219 45.75 -5.40 -2.61
N SER A 220 45.02 -4.40 -3.11
CA SER A 220 45.56 -3.11 -3.58
C SER A 220 44.44 -2.20 -4.15
N GLY A 221 44.41 -0.94 -3.69
CA GLY A 221 43.89 0.24 -4.41
C GLY A 221 42.36 0.36 -4.56
N SER A 222 41.73 1.52 -4.61
CA SER A 222 42.18 2.91 -4.73
C SER A 222 40.99 3.86 -4.52
N ARG A 223 41.31 5.09 -4.13
CA ARG A 223 40.45 6.26 -3.86
C ARG A 223 39.57 6.74 -5.03
N SER A 224 38.46 7.41 -4.68
CA SER A 224 37.88 8.68 -5.24
C SER A 224 36.34 8.61 -5.17
N ASP A 225 35.53 9.65 -5.02
CA ASP A 225 35.63 11.04 -4.56
C ASP A 225 34.18 11.45 -4.23
N THR A 226 33.95 12.07 -3.07
CA THR A 226 32.66 12.66 -2.70
C THR A 226 32.59 14.10 -3.22
N SER A 227 31.67 14.38 -4.16
CA SER A 227 31.34 15.73 -4.60
C SER A 227 29.99 16.20 -4.05
N THR A 228 30.07 17.27 -3.27
CA THR A 228 29.00 18.02 -2.64
C THR A 228 28.31 18.92 -3.66
N SER A 229 26.98 18.88 -3.76
CA SER A 229 26.19 19.81 -4.59
C SER A 229 25.57 20.93 -3.73
N PRO A 230 25.72 22.22 -4.08
CA PRO A 230 25.20 23.33 -3.29
C PRO A 230 23.81 23.86 -3.74
N LEU A 231 23.17 24.52 -2.78
CA LEU A 231 21.85 25.16 -2.80
C LEU A 231 21.64 26.18 -3.94
N GLY A 232 20.50 26.07 -4.62
CA GLY A 232 19.96 27.09 -5.52
C GLY A 232 19.13 28.15 -4.78
N ARG A 233 19.68 29.37 -4.70
CA ARG A 233 19.03 30.61 -4.21
C ARG A 233 18.30 31.28 -5.39
N LYS A 234 16.97 31.41 -5.36
CA LYS A 234 16.20 32.20 -6.35
C LYS A 234 16.08 33.66 -5.91
N LEU A 235 16.58 34.55 -6.77
CA LEU A 235 16.47 36.00 -6.69
C LEU A 235 15.12 36.51 -7.21
N THR A 236 14.66 37.56 -6.54
CA THR A 236 13.51 38.42 -6.80
C THR A 236 13.63 39.19 -8.13
N LYS A 237 12.52 39.34 -8.87
CA LYS A 237 12.39 40.28 -9.99
C LYS A 237 11.24 41.26 -9.70
N ARG A 238 11.60 42.49 -9.32
CA ARG A 238 10.73 43.68 -9.33
C ARG A 238 10.61 44.18 -10.77
N LYS A 239 9.40 44.55 -11.22
CA LYS A 239 9.18 45.48 -12.35
C LYS A 239 7.78 46.09 -12.29
N ASN A 240 7.73 47.43 -12.41
CA ASN A 240 6.60 48.37 -12.58
C ASN A 240 5.70 48.54 -11.34
N GLN A 241 5.36 49.72 -10.84
CA GLN A 241 5.39 51.13 -11.29
C GLN A 241 6.13 52.01 -10.30
#